data_AF-A0A957TYI4-F1
#
_entry.id   AF-A0A957TYI4-F1
#
_cell.length_a   1.000
_cell.length_b   1.000
_cell.length_c   1.000
_cell.angle_alpha   90.00
_cell.angle_beta   90.00
_cell.angle_gamma   90.00
#
_symmetry.space_group_name_H-M   'P 1'
#
loop_
_entity.id
_entity.type
_entity.pdbx_description
1 polymer ?
#
loop_
_entity_poly.entity_id
_entity_poly.type
_entity_poly.pdbx_seq_one_letter_code
_entity_poly.pdbx_strand_id
1 'polypeptide(L)'
;ANYINKMSNYCAACRYDPKARTGDDACPFNTLYWNFLLNHEEALRSNPRAGRAVLGLRHLDETERVRVKSEAAAFLAALTPYAGR
;
A
#
# COMPACT_ATOMS: atom_id res chain seq x y z
N ALA A 1 5.65 -0.06 -2.41
CA ALA A 1 6.94 -0.79 -2.55
C ALA A 1 8.07 -0.01 -3.26
N ASN A 2 7.77 1.11 -3.95
CA ASN A 2 8.77 1.88 -4.72
C ASN A 2 10.06 2.23 -3.95
N TYR A 3 9.95 2.63 -2.68
CA TYR A 3 11.12 2.95 -1.85
C TYR A 3 12.07 1.74 -1.68
N ILE A 4 11.54 0.57 -1.33
CA ILE A 4 12.32 -0.67 -1.16
C ILE A 4 13.03 -1.01 -2.48
N ASN A 5 12.33 -0.91 -3.61
CA ASN A 5 12.92 -1.18 -4.93
C ASN A 5 14.04 -0.19 -5.31
N LYS A 6 13.93 1.09 -4.93
CA LYS A 6 14.96 2.09 -5.24
C LYS A 6 16.19 2.00 -4.33
N MET A 7 15.99 1.58 -3.09
CA MET A 7 17.02 1.62 -2.04
C MET A 7 17.63 0.25 -1.73
N SER A 8 17.22 -0.81 -2.43
CA SER A 8 17.72 -2.17 -2.24
C SER A 8 17.69 -2.97 -3.54
N ASN A 9 18.25 -4.16 -3.52
CA ASN A 9 18.18 -5.16 -4.59
C ASN A 9 17.15 -6.27 -4.33
N TYR A 10 16.38 -6.21 -3.23
CA TYR A 10 15.45 -7.28 -2.83
C TYR A 10 14.36 -7.55 -3.86
N CYS A 11 13.89 -6.51 -4.55
CA CYS A 11 12.81 -6.63 -5.52
C CYS A 11 13.22 -7.38 -6.79
N ALA A 12 14.52 -7.47 -7.12
CA ALA A 12 14.99 -8.08 -8.37
C ALA A 12 14.72 -9.59 -8.45
N ALA A 13 14.71 -10.28 -7.31
CA ALA A 13 14.42 -11.71 -7.20
C ALA A 13 13.09 -12.00 -6.47
N CYS A 14 12.30 -10.97 -6.18
CA CYS A 14 11.03 -11.13 -5.47
C CYS A 14 9.93 -11.60 -6.45
N ARG A 15 9.08 -12.53 -6.01
CA ARG A 15 7.87 -12.95 -6.76
C ARG A 15 6.95 -11.78 -7.07
N TYR A 16 6.90 -10.78 -6.18
CA TYR A 16 5.95 -9.69 -6.28
C TYR A 16 6.51 -8.52 -7.10
N ASP A 17 5.65 -7.93 -7.93
CA ASP A 17 5.94 -6.70 -8.67
C ASP A 17 5.84 -5.47 -7.72
N PRO A 18 6.93 -4.70 -7.53
CA PRO A 18 6.91 -3.49 -6.73
C PRO A 18 6.16 -2.31 -7.38
N LYS A 19 5.80 -2.40 -8.67
CA LYS A 19 5.06 -1.36 -9.41
C LYS A 19 3.55 -1.58 -9.36
N ALA A 20 3.09 -2.83 -9.36
CA ALA A 20 1.68 -3.18 -9.23
C ALA A 20 1.10 -2.73 -7.88
N ARG A 21 -0.09 -2.11 -7.90
CA ARG A 21 -0.80 -1.63 -6.70
C ARG A 21 -1.78 -2.65 -6.13
N THR A 22 -2.27 -3.55 -6.97
CA THR A 22 -3.32 -4.54 -6.69
C THR A 22 -3.11 -5.78 -7.56
N GLY A 23 -3.73 -6.90 -7.20
CA GLY A 23 -3.64 -8.19 -7.88
C GLY A 23 -2.66 -9.15 -7.22
N ASP A 24 -2.71 -10.42 -7.63
CA ASP A 24 -2.02 -11.54 -6.95
C ASP A 24 -0.49 -11.43 -6.92
N ASP A 25 0.08 -10.68 -7.86
CA ASP A 25 1.53 -10.43 -7.95
C ASP A 25 1.91 -9.05 -7.39
N ALA A 26 0.97 -8.24 -6.89
CA ALA A 26 1.30 -6.94 -6.31
C ALA A 26 2.07 -7.11 -4.99
N CYS A 27 3.16 -6.34 -4.84
CA CYS A 27 3.88 -6.32 -3.57
C CYS A 27 2.96 -5.83 -2.44
N PRO A 28 2.81 -6.60 -1.34
CA PRO A 28 1.90 -6.23 -0.25
C PRO A 28 2.17 -4.83 0.33
N PHE A 29 3.43 -4.41 0.40
CA PHE A 29 3.79 -3.06 0.83
C PHE A 29 3.20 -1.95 -0.05
N ASN A 30 2.94 -2.20 -1.33
CA ASN A 30 2.31 -1.23 -2.20
C ASN A 30 0.82 -1.13 -1.90
N THR A 31 0.11 -2.26 -1.87
CA THR A 31 -1.32 -2.34 -1.55
C THR A 31 -1.60 -1.75 -0.17
N LEU A 32 -0.83 -2.14 0.84
CA LEU A 32 -0.97 -1.65 2.22
C LEU A 32 -0.67 -0.16 2.35
N TYR A 33 0.31 0.38 1.60
CA TYR A 33 0.60 1.81 1.61
C TYR A 33 -0.57 2.64 1.08
N TRP A 34 -1.18 2.22 -0.04
CA TRP A 34 -2.35 2.90 -0.59
C TRP A 34 -3.57 2.76 0.34
N ASN A 35 -3.78 1.58 0.93
CA ASN A 35 -4.83 1.36 1.92
C ASN A 35 -4.66 2.27 3.16
N PHE A 36 -3.43 2.41 3.67
CA PHE A 36 -3.13 3.32 4.77
C PHE A 36 -3.50 4.77 4.43
N LEU A 37 -3.12 5.25 3.25
CA LEU A 37 -3.50 6.60 2.81
C LEU A 37 -5.02 6.77 2.68
N LEU A 38 -5.74 5.77 2.16
CA LEU A 38 -7.20 5.80 2.05
C LEU A 38 -7.89 5.85 3.41
N ASN A 39 -7.40 5.10 4.39
CA ASN A 39 -8.02 5.03 5.73
C ASN A 39 -7.75 6.27 6.58
N HIS A 40 -6.67 7.00 6.28
CA HIS A 40 -6.25 8.18 7.04
C HIS A 40 -6.24 9.46 6.19
N GLU A 41 -6.99 9.47 5.08
CA GLU A 41 -6.98 10.55 4.10
C GLU A 41 -7.25 11.91 4.75
N GLU A 42 -8.30 11.99 5.58
CA GLU A 42 -8.71 13.22 6.27
C GLU A 42 -7.61 13.75 7.20
N ALA A 43 -7.07 12.88 8.06
CA ALA A 43 -6.07 13.25 9.05
C ALA A 43 -4.71 13.63 8.41
N LEU A 44 -4.35 12.99 7.30
CA LEU A 44 -3.06 13.20 6.63
C LEU A 44 -3.09 14.33 5.61
N ARG A 45 -4.28 14.79 5.17
CA ARG A 45 -4.42 15.83 4.14
C ARG A 45 -3.79 17.16 4.56
N SER A 46 -3.91 17.54 5.82
CA SER A 46 -3.35 18.80 6.36
C SER A 46 -1.86 18.70 6.72
N ASN A 47 -1.28 17.51 6.75
CA ASN A 47 0.11 17.32 7.13
C ASN A 47 1.05 17.80 6.00
N PRO A 48 1.99 18.73 6.24
CA PRO A 48 2.85 19.29 5.19
C PRO A 48 3.69 18.26 4.42
N ARG A 49 4.05 17.16 5.08
CA ARG A 49 4.83 16.07 4.48
C ARG A 49 3.93 15.03 3.82
N ALA A 50 2.90 14.57 4.52
CA ALA A 50 2.05 13.48 4.04
C ALA A 50 0.94 13.93 3.06
N GLY A 51 0.56 15.20 3.07
CA GLY A 51 -0.50 15.73 2.20
C GLY A 51 -0.19 15.51 0.71
N ARG A 52 1.09 15.58 0.31
CA ARG A 52 1.52 15.25 -1.07
C ARG A 52 1.27 13.79 -1.44
N ALA A 53 1.42 12.87 -0.49
CA ALA A 53 1.10 11.46 -0.71
C ALA A 53 -0.41 11.25 -0.84
N VAL A 54 -1.21 11.91 0.00
CA VAL A 54 -2.68 11.90 -0.07
C VAL A 54 -3.18 12.43 -1.42
N LEU A 55 -2.58 13.48 -1.98
CA LEU A 55 -2.93 13.96 -3.33
C LEU A 55 -2.78 12.89 -4.41
N GLY A 56 -1.92 11.89 -4.20
CA GLY A 56 -1.78 10.74 -5.09
C GLY A 56 -3.06 9.90 -5.20
N LEU A 57 -3.95 9.95 -4.20
CA LEU A 57 -5.22 9.20 -4.20
C LEU A 57 -6.18 9.62 -5.32
N ARG A 58 -5.99 10.81 -5.92
CA ARG A 58 -6.74 11.23 -7.11
C ARG A 58 -6.50 10.36 -8.34
N HIS A 59 -5.42 9.56 -8.33
CA HIS A 59 -5.06 8.63 -9.40
C HIS A 59 -5.63 7.23 -9.20
N LEU A 60 -6.50 7.04 -8.19
CA LEU A 60 -7.28 5.83 -8.00
C LEU A 60 -8.75 6.16 -8.23
N ASP A 61 -9.36 5.48 -9.19
CA ASP A 61 -10.81 5.49 -9.35
C ASP A 61 -11.51 4.68 -8.23
N GLU A 62 -12.83 4.74 -8.17
CA GLU A 62 -13.58 4.06 -7.10
C GLU A 62 -13.40 2.54 -7.13
N THR A 63 -13.30 1.94 -8.31
CA THR A 63 -13.07 0.50 -8.46
C THR A 63 -11.72 0.10 -7.89
N GLU A 64 -10.67 0.87 -8.21
CA GLU A 64 -9.34 0.65 -7.67
C GLU A 64 -9.29 0.89 -6.15
N ARG A 65 -9.99 1.90 -5.64
CA ARG A 65 -10.07 2.16 -4.19
C ARG A 65 -10.69 0.97 -3.44
N VAL A 66 -11.80 0.44 -3.95
CA VAL A 66 -12.44 -0.75 -3.38
C VAL A 66 -11.50 -1.95 -3.45
N ARG A 67 -10.84 -2.17 -4.58
CA ARG A 67 -9.91 -3.29 -4.76
C ARG A 67 -8.71 -3.22 -3.81
N VAL A 68 -8.07 -2.05 -3.69
CA VAL A 68 -6.97 -1.81 -2.73
C VAL A 68 -7.41 -2.12 -1.30
N LYS A 69 -8.58 -1.62 -0.87
CA LYS A 69 -9.10 -1.87 0.48
C LYS A 69 -9.38 -3.35 0.72
N SER A 70 -10.02 -4.02 -0.24
CA SER A 70 -10.35 -5.45 -0.16
C SER A 70 -9.11 -6.33 -0.06
N GLU A 71 -8.13 -6.13 -0.95
CA GLU A 71 -6.89 -6.91 -0.96
C GLU A 71 -6.03 -6.64 0.27
N ALA A 72 -5.95 -5.38 0.72
CA ALA A 72 -5.26 -5.04 1.95
C ALA A 72 -5.91 -5.71 3.18
N ALA A 73 -7.25 -5.72 3.25
CA ALA A 73 -7.98 -6.39 4.32
C ALA A 73 -7.72 -7.90 4.31
N ALA A 74 -7.76 -8.54 3.14
CA ALA A 74 -7.45 -9.96 2.99
C ALA A 74 -6.01 -10.30 3.43
N PHE A 75 -5.03 -9.49 3.02
CA PHE A 75 -3.64 -9.66 3.42
C PHE A 75 -3.47 -9.51 4.94
N LEU A 76 -4.04 -8.45 5.54
CA LEU A 76 -3.97 -8.20 6.98
C LEU A 76 -4.64 -9.30 7.80
N ALA A 77 -5.78 -9.83 7.34
CA ALA A 77 -6.48 -10.93 8.00
C ALA A 77 -5.67 -12.25 7.97
N ALA A 78 -4.81 -12.44 6.97
CA ALA A 78 -3.93 -13.60 6.86
C ALA A 78 -2.66 -13.48 7.72
N LEU A 79 -2.34 -12.30 8.23
CA LEU A 79 -1.19 -12.12 9.10
C LEU A 79 -1.48 -12.73 10.47
N THR A 80 -0.52 -13.50 10.98
CA THR A 80 -0.50 -13.84 12.40
C THR A 80 0.08 -12.64 13.15
N PRO A 81 -0.70 -11.97 14.01
CA PRO A 81 -0.17 -10.88 14.81
C PRO A 81 0.96 -11.42 15.69
N TYR A 82 2.07 -10.69 15.76
CA TYR A 82 3.10 -10.99 16.74
C TYR A 82 2.52 -10.76 18.14
N ALA A 83 2.14 -11.83 18.83
CA ALA A 83 1.59 -11.82 20.19
C ALA A 83 2.69 -11.68 21.25
N GLY A 84 3.68 -10.82 21.00
CA GLY A 84 4.90 -10.71 21.82
C GLY A 84 4.67 -10.66 23.33
N ARG A 85 5.68 -11.12 24.09
CA ARG A 85 5.81 -10.88 25.54
C ARG A 85 5.89 -9.40 25.85
#